data_AF-A0A8E1V1P7-F1
#
_entry.id   AF-A0A8E1V1P7-F1
#
_cell.length_a   1.000
_cell.length_b   1.000
_cell.length_c   1.000
_cell.angle_alpha   90.00
_cell.angle_beta   90.00
_cell.angle_gamma   90.00
#
_symmetry.space_group_name_H-M   'P 1'
#
loop_
_entity.id
_entity.type
_entity.pdbx_description
1 polymer ?
#
loop_
_entity_poly.entity_id
_entity_poly.type
_entity_poly.pdbx_seq_one_letter_code
_entity_poly.pdbx_strand_id
1 'polypeptide(L)'
;MYNTQNVPILLNRLISLTAQYGYTVALNIILAQISINSVMFLWCTKIIGSFLSVPVNTWLSHIHNKKPLLITLELVKAGMFLLLPLFFHHWILFVGVLLIEIVGDVFGGNLVALIPKLVKKLFEIFKSASIELK
;
A
#
# COMPACT_ATOMS: atom_id res chain seq x y z
N MET A 1 -8.62 25.70 -12.97
CA MET A 1 -7.22 25.24 -12.75
C MET A 1 -7.25 23.85 -12.15
N TYR A 2 -6.72 22.84 -12.87
CA TYR A 2 -6.65 21.44 -12.43
C TYR A 2 -5.77 21.36 -11.18
N ASN A 3 -6.30 20.86 -10.06
CA ASN A 3 -5.59 20.88 -8.78
C ASN A 3 -4.44 19.85 -8.80
N THR A 4 -3.24 20.33 -9.08
CA THR A 4 -1.97 19.59 -9.15
C THR A 4 -1.60 18.84 -7.86
N GLN A 5 -2.33 19.07 -6.76
CA GLN A 5 -2.07 18.44 -5.45
C GLN A 5 -2.62 17.01 -5.31
N ASN A 6 -3.58 16.60 -6.14
CA ASN A 6 -4.20 15.26 -6.03
C ASN A 6 -3.52 14.21 -6.91
N VAL A 7 -2.93 14.65 -8.02
CA VAL A 7 -2.12 13.83 -8.95
C VAL A 7 -0.99 13.08 -8.23
N PRO A 8 -0.18 13.69 -7.34
CA PRO A 8 0.89 12.97 -6.67
C PRO A 8 0.37 11.85 -5.77
N ILE A 9 -0.78 12.02 -5.09
CA ILE A 9 -1.35 10.99 -4.21
C ILE A 9 -1.85 9.79 -5.03
N LEU A 10 -2.47 10.05 -6.17
CA LEU A 10 -2.93 9.01 -7.12
C LEU A 10 -1.75 8.26 -7.75
N LEU A 11 -0.73 8.99 -8.20
CA LEU A 11 0.50 8.40 -8.75
C LEU A 11 1.20 7.54 -7.70
N ASN A 12 1.26 8.00 -6.45
CA ASN A 12 1.86 7.25 -5.35
C ASN A 12 1.15 5.92 -5.12
N ARG A 13 -0.19 5.96 -5.09
CA ARG A 13 -1.01 4.75 -4.97
C ARG A 13 -0.76 3.79 -6.14
N LEU A 14 -0.68 4.32 -7.37
CA LEU A 14 -0.41 3.50 -8.55
C LEU A 14 0.95 2.80 -8.44
N ILE A 15 2.02 3.55 -8.13
CA ILE A 15 3.37 2.99 -7.97
C ILE A 15 3.39 1.94 -6.84
N SER A 16 2.75 2.23 -5.71
CA SER A 16 2.70 1.31 -4.57
C SER A 16 1.97 -0.01 -4.90
N LEU A 17 0.89 0.06 -5.68
CA LEU A 17 0.17 -1.11 -6.18
C LEU A 17 0.99 -1.87 -7.22
N THR A 18 1.60 -1.18 -8.17
CA THR A 18 2.49 -1.80 -9.18
C THR A 18 3.64 -2.54 -8.51
N ALA A 19 4.27 -1.94 -7.49
CA ALA A 19 5.30 -2.61 -6.70
C ALA A 19 4.74 -3.83 -5.94
N GLN A 20 3.55 -3.71 -5.31
CA GLN A 20 2.90 -4.79 -4.56
C GLN A 20 2.56 -6.01 -5.43
N TYR A 21 1.95 -5.79 -6.59
CA TYR A 21 1.65 -6.88 -7.51
C TYR A 21 2.89 -7.39 -8.23
N GLY A 22 3.81 -6.49 -8.61
CA GLY A 22 5.07 -6.85 -9.27
C GLY A 22 5.93 -7.79 -8.44
N TYR A 23 6.16 -7.47 -7.15
CA TYR A 23 6.93 -8.37 -6.28
C TYR A 23 6.19 -9.69 -6.04
N THR A 24 4.86 -9.67 -5.91
CA THR A 24 4.06 -10.88 -5.67
C THR A 24 4.18 -11.83 -6.86
N VAL A 25 4.09 -11.31 -8.09
CA VAL A 25 4.28 -12.12 -9.31
C VAL A 25 5.70 -12.67 -9.37
N ALA A 26 6.72 -11.84 -9.13
CA ALA A 26 8.12 -12.27 -9.13
C ALA A 26 8.37 -13.39 -8.10
N LEU A 27 7.86 -13.25 -6.87
CA LEU A 27 7.97 -14.27 -5.84
C LEU A 27 7.24 -15.56 -6.21
N ASN A 28 6.05 -15.49 -6.81
CA ASN A 28 5.35 -16.69 -7.27
C ASN A 28 6.19 -17.47 -8.29
N ILE A 29 6.82 -16.78 -9.26
CA ILE A 29 7.68 -17.41 -10.27
C ILE A 29 8.89 -18.06 -9.61
N ILE A 30 9.60 -17.34 -8.74
CA ILE A 30 10.81 -17.84 -8.06
C ILE A 30 10.46 -19.03 -7.15
N LEU A 31 9.43 -18.90 -6.32
CA LEU A 31 9.04 -19.97 -5.39
C LEU A 31 8.47 -21.19 -6.13
N ALA A 32 7.79 -21.01 -7.26
CA ALA A 32 7.27 -22.13 -8.05
C ALA A 32 8.39 -23.01 -8.62
N GLN A 33 9.57 -22.45 -8.91
CA GLN A 33 10.75 -23.21 -9.32
C GLN A 33 11.33 -24.04 -8.18
N ILE A 34 11.13 -23.62 -6.93
CA ILE A 34 11.61 -24.31 -5.73
C ILE A 34 10.61 -25.39 -5.30
N SER A 35 9.35 -25.02 -5.07
CA SER A 35 8.28 -25.92 -4.63
C SER A 35 6.90 -25.28 -4.73
N ILE A 36 5.89 -26.06 -5.14
CA ILE A 36 4.48 -25.66 -5.09
C ILE A 36 4.04 -25.31 -3.65
N ASN A 37 4.57 -26.03 -2.65
CA ASN A 37 4.20 -25.81 -1.25
C ASN A 37 4.63 -24.42 -0.78
N SER A 38 5.80 -23.95 -1.21
CA SER A 38 6.30 -22.61 -0.90
C SER A 38 5.38 -21.51 -1.47
N VAL A 39 4.81 -21.73 -2.66
CA VAL A 39 3.81 -20.82 -3.24
C VAL A 39 2.55 -20.79 -2.38
N MET A 40 2.05 -21.95 -1.94
CA MET A 40 0.90 -22.00 -1.03
C MET A 40 1.18 -21.29 0.29
N PHE A 41 2.37 -21.50 0.88
CA PHE A 41 2.79 -20.79 2.09
C PHE A 41 2.85 -19.28 1.88
N LEU A 42 3.31 -18.80 0.72
CA LEU A 42 3.29 -17.37 0.39
C LEU A 42 1.86 -16.82 0.41
N TRP A 43 0.89 -17.51 -0.20
CA TRP A 43 -0.50 -17.07 -0.20
C TRP A 43 -1.13 -17.11 1.19
N CYS A 44 -0.89 -18.16 1.97
CA CYS A 44 -1.31 -18.21 3.38
C CYS A 44 -0.73 -17.03 4.17
N THR A 45 0.55 -16.74 3.99
CA THR A 45 1.24 -15.62 4.65
C THR A 45 0.60 -14.28 4.30
N LYS A 46 0.28 -14.05 3.01
CA LYS A 46 -0.40 -12.82 2.58
C LYS A 46 -1.78 -12.67 3.21
N ILE A 47 -2.59 -13.74 3.22
CA ILE A 47 -3.91 -13.73 3.85
C ILE A 47 -3.80 -13.39 5.33
N ILE A 48 -2.90 -14.04 6.05
CA ILE A 48 -2.67 -13.79 7.48
C ILE A 48 -2.20 -12.35 7.71
N GLY A 49 -1.29 -11.85 6.87
CA GLY A 49 -0.83 -10.47 6.89
C GLY A 49 -1.99 -9.47 6.74
N SER A 50 -2.91 -9.70 5.79
CA SER A 50 -4.09 -8.86 5.62
C SER A 50 -5.06 -8.93 6.80
N PHE A 51 -5.22 -10.08 7.45
CA PHE A 51 -6.01 -10.14 8.68
C PHE A 51 -5.36 -9.36 9.83
N LEU A 52 -4.04 -9.48 9.99
CA LEU A 52 -3.28 -8.78 11.02
C LEU A 52 -3.18 -7.27 10.77
N SER A 53 -3.33 -6.82 9.53
CA SER A 53 -3.28 -5.40 9.17
C SER A 53 -4.50 -4.62 9.67
N VAL A 54 -5.65 -5.29 9.86
CA VAL A 54 -6.90 -4.69 10.33
C VAL A 54 -6.75 -4.00 11.71
N PRO A 55 -6.31 -4.68 12.78
CA PRO A 55 -6.10 -4.04 14.08
C PRO A 55 -4.98 -2.99 14.06
N VAL A 56 -3.96 -3.17 13.23
CA VAL A 56 -2.87 -2.18 13.08
C VAL A 56 -3.42 -0.91 12.44
N ASN A 57 -4.26 -1.04 11.43
CA ASN A 57 -4.88 0.09 10.73
C ASN A 57 -5.83 0.87 11.64
N THR A 58 -6.64 0.19 12.47
CA THR A 58 -7.51 0.87 13.45
C THR A 58 -6.69 1.60 14.52
N TRP A 59 -5.57 1.04 14.96
CA TRP A 59 -4.66 1.73 15.89
C TRP A 59 -4.01 2.97 15.26
N LEU A 60 -3.43 2.84 14.05
CA LEU A 60 -2.84 3.97 13.31
C LEU A 60 -3.89 5.00 12.85
N SER A 61 -5.17 4.63 12.79
CA SER A 61 -6.25 5.53 12.42
C SER A 61 -6.38 6.72 13.39
N HIS A 62 -6.00 6.54 14.66
CA HIS A 62 -6.02 7.55 15.71
C HIS A 62 -4.92 8.61 15.59
N ILE A 63 -3.92 8.39 14.73
CA ILE A 63 -2.83 9.36 14.53
C ILE A 63 -3.33 10.53 13.69
N HIS A 64 -3.23 11.75 14.24
CA HIS A 64 -3.74 12.98 13.66
C HIS A 64 -2.99 13.40 12.37
N ASN A 65 -1.70 13.09 12.25
CA ASN A 65 -0.84 13.49 11.13
C ASN A 65 -0.70 12.37 10.06
N LYS A 66 -1.62 12.33 9.09
CA LYS A 66 -1.66 11.28 8.05
C LYS A 66 -0.58 11.39 6.96
N LYS A 67 -0.14 12.60 6.60
CA LYS A 67 0.86 12.81 5.53
C LYS A 67 2.24 12.21 5.84
N PRO A 68 2.92 12.53 6.97
CA PRO A 68 4.23 11.97 7.27
C PRO A 68 4.18 10.45 7.51
N LEU A 69 3.04 9.96 8.02
CA LEU A 69 2.79 8.54 8.22
C LEU A 69 2.81 7.77 6.88
N LEU A 70 2.13 8.29 5.85
CA LEU A 70 2.12 7.67 4.52
C LEU A 70 3.53 7.62 3.89
N ILE A 71 4.30 8.69 4.02
CA ILE A 71 5.68 8.76 3.50
C ILE A 71 6.57 7.74 4.21
N THR A 72 6.45 7.65 5.54
CA THR A 72 7.23 6.71 6.35
C THR A 72 6.89 5.26 5.99
N LEU A 73 5.60 4.95 5.82
CA LEU A 73 5.14 3.61 5.42
C LEU A 73 5.71 3.19 4.06
N GLU A 74 5.77 4.10 3.09
CA GLU A 74 6.38 3.78 1.80
C GLU A 74 7.89 3.64 1.83
N LEU A 75 8.60 4.48 2.60
CA LEU A 75 10.04 4.32 2.81
C LEU A 75 10.36 2.96 3.45
N VAL A 76 9.59 2.56 4.46
CA VAL A 76 9.73 1.24 5.10
C VAL A 76 9.46 0.12 4.10
N LYS A 77 8.36 0.21 3.32
CA LYS A 77 7.99 -0.78 2.30
C LYS A 77 9.06 -0.90 1.22
N ALA A 78 9.59 0.22 0.73
CA ALA A 78 10.66 0.24 -0.27
C ALA A 78 11.95 -0.39 0.27
N GLY A 79 12.33 -0.07 1.52
CA GLY A 79 13.46 -0.70 2.19
C GLY A 79 13.29 -2.21 2.32
N MET A 80 12.08 -2.67 2.68
CA MET A 80 11.77 -4.11 2.74
C MET A 80 11.88 -4.79 1.38
N PHE A 81 11.44 -4.15 0.28
CA PHE A 81 11.61 -4.69 -1.06
C PHE A 81 13.07 -4.84 -1.48
N LEU A 82 13.93 -3.90 -1.08
CA LEU A 82 15.37 -4.00 -1.35
C LEU A 82 16.03 -5.15 -0.59
N LEU A 83 15.56 -5.46 0.61
CA LEU A 83 16.11 -6.52 1.46
C LEU A 83 15.59 -7.91 1.10
N LEU A 84 14.38 -8.01 0.52
CA LEU A 84 13.69 -9.26 0.18
C LEU A 84 14.54 -10.28 -0.61
N PRO A 85 15.32 -9.87 -1.64
CA PRO A 85 16.12 -10.80 -2.43
C PRO A 85 17.19 -11.56 -1.64
N LEU A 86 17.65 -11.01 -0.52
CA LEU A 86 18.66 -11.65 0.33
C LEU A 86 18.12 -12.92 1.02
N PHE A 87 16.80 -13.11 1.04
CA PHE A 87 16.14 -14.13 1.84
C PHE A 87 15.46 -15.23 1.02
N PHE A 88 15.62 -15.28 -0.31
CA PHE A 88 14.85 -16.19 -1.19
C PHE A 88 14.89 -17.68 -0.81
N HIS A 89 15.97 -18.15 -0.18
CA HIS A 89 16.15 -19.56 0.19
C HIS A 89 15.84 -19.85 1.67
N HIS A 90 15.38 -18.85 2.42
CA HIS A 90 15.19 -18.95 3.86
C HIS A 90 13.74 -18.74 4.25
N TRP A 91 13.30 -19.45 5.30
CA TRP A 91 11.96 -19.28 5.89
C TRP A 91 11.67 -17.84 6.34
N ILE A 92 12.71 -17.05 6.62
CA ILE A 92 12.60 -15.63 6.96
C ILE A 92 11.97 -14.79 5.83
N LEU A 93 11.98 -15.27 4.58
CA LEU A 93 11.28 -14.63 3.47
C LEU A 93 9.79 -14.45 3.77
N PHE A 94 9.14 -15.47 4.33
CA PHE A 94 7.71 -15.40 4.62
C PHE A 94 7.41 -14.36 5.70
N VAL A 95 8.30 -14.21 6.69
CA VAL A 95 8.18 -13.14 7.70
C VAL A 95 8.32 -11.77 7.03
N GLY A 96 9.26 -11.61 6.10
CA GLY A 96 9.41 -10.38 5.31
C GLY A 96 8.16 -10.06 4.48
N VAL A 97 7.61 -11.06 3.78
CA VAL A 97 6.37 -10.92 2.99
C VAL A 97 5.18 -10.55 3.88
N LEU A 98 5.06 -11.16 5.06
CA LEU A 98 4.01 -10.85 6.03
C LEU A 98 4.07 -9.39 6.45
N LEU A 99 5.26 -8.89 6.80
CA LEU A 99 5.45 -7.50 7.21
C LEU A 99 5.15 -6.52 6.07
N ILE A 100 5.59 -6.83 4.85
CA ILE A 100 5.29 -6.02 3.66
C ILE A 100 3.78 -5.94 3.42
N GLU A 101 3.06 -7.06 3.59
CA GLU A 101 1.61 -7.08 3.41
C GLU A 101 0.91 -6.22 4.47
N ILE A 102 1.30 -6.33 5.75
CA ILE A 102 0.76 -5.49 6.82
C ILE A 102 0.99 -4.00 6.51
N VAL A 103 2.22 -3.62 6.18
CA VAL A 103 2.57 -2.23 5.87
C VAL A 103 1.81 -1.73 4.64
N GLY A 104 1.70 -2.57 3.60
CA GLY A 104 0.98 -2.26 2.36
C GLY A 104 -0.50 -2.02 2.58
N ASP A 105 -1.15 -2.88 3.36
CA ASP A 105 -2.59 -2.78 3.64
C ASP A 105 -2.91 -1.60 4.55
N VAL A 106 -2.06 -1.33 5.55
CA VAL A 106 -2.19 -0.14 6.41
C VAL A 106 -2.03 1.15 5.60
N PHE A 107 -1.07 1.20 4.68
CA PHE A 107 -0.92 2.31 3.74
C PHE A 107 -2.17 2.47 2.87
N GLY A 108 -2.63 1.38 2.25
CA GLY A 108 -3.82 1.38 1.40
C GLY A 108 -5.07 1.85 2.13
N GLY A 109 -5.33 1.35 3.33
CA GLY A 109 -6.48 1.74 4.15
C GLY A 109 -6.48 3.22 4.53
N ASN A 110 -5.33 3.76 4.94
CA ASN A 110 -5.22 5.18 5.27
C ASN A 110 -5.32 6.08 4.03
N LEU A 111 -4.81 5.64 2.89
CA LEU A 111 -4.85 6.42 1.64
C LEU A 111 -6.27 6.45 1.04
N VAL A 112 -7.00 5.33 1.08
CA VAL A 112 -8.41 5.27 0.65
C VAL A 112 -9.32 6.17 1.50
N ALA A 113 -9.05 6.33 2.79
CA ALA A 113 -9.78 7.26 3.65
C ALA A 113 -9.55 8.76 3.30
N LEU A 114 -8.45 9.08 2.60
CA LEU A 114 -8.12 10.44 2.15
C LEU A 114 -8.77 10.80 0.81
N ILE A 115 -8.98 9.83 -0.07
CA ILE A 115 -9.55 10.03 -1.42
C ILE A 115 -10.95 10.68 -1.41
N PRO A 116 -11.95 10.22 -0.64
CA PRO A 116 -13.28 10.84 -0.67
C PRO A 116 -13.28 12.27 -0.13
N LYS A 117 -12.39 12.61 0.80
CA LYS A 117 -12.21 14.00 1.28
C LYS A 117 -11.66 14.90 0.17
N LEU A 118 -10.75 14.39 -0.66
CA LEU A 118 -10.17 15.09 -1.81
C LEU A 118 -11.21 15.29 -2.92
N VAL A 119 -12.02 14.26 -3.21
CA VAL A 119 -13.09 14.33 -4.23
C VAL A 119 -14.18 15.33 -3.81
N LYS A 120 -14.62 15.30 -2.55
CA LYS A 120 -15.63 16.23 -2.04
C LYS A 120 -15.17 17.69 -2.14
N LYS A 121 -13.92 17.98 -1.76
CA LYS A 121 -13.34 19.33 -1.87
C LYS A 121 -13.25 19.80 -3.32
N LEU A 122 -12.90 18.91 -4.25
CA LEU A 122 -12.86 19.23 -5.69
C LEU A 122 -14.25 19.58 -6.23
N PHE A 123 -15.27 18.82 -5.81
CA PHE A 123 -16.66 19.05 -6.19
C PHE A 123 -17.21 20.37 -5.66
N GLU A 124 -16.90 20.74 -4.41
CA GLU A 124 -17.28 22.04 -3.83
C GLU A 124 -16.64 23.22 -4.57
N ILE A 125 -15.36 23.12 -4.93
CA ILE A 125 -14.67 24.16 -5.73
C ILE A 125 -15.32 24.29 -7.11
N PHE A 126 -15.64 23.17 -7.76
CA PHE A 126 -16.29 23.18 -9.08
C PHE A 126 -17.70 23.80 -9.02
N LYS A 127 -18.44 23.51 -7.94
CA LYS A 127 -19.75 24.13 -7.69
C LYS A 127 -19.63 25.64 -7.46
N SER A 128 -18.64 26.09 -6.69
CA SER A 128 -18.40 27.53 -6.43
C SER A 128 -18.02 28.28 -7.71
N ALA A 129 -17.12 27.71 -8.54
CA ALA A 129 -16.70 28.32 -9.79
C ALA A 129 -17.83 28.39 -10.85
N SER A 130 -18.76 27.42 -10.83
CA SER A 130 -19.94 27.41 -11.71
C SER A 130 -20.98 28.48 -11.33
N ILE A 131 -21.02 28.90 -10.06
CA ILE A 131 -21.94 29.95 -9.57
C ILE A 131 -21.42 31.36 -9.90
N GLU A 132 -20.11 31.59 -9.88
CA GLU A 132 -19.52 32.89 -10.25
C GLU A 132 -19.56 33.18 -11.76
N LEU A 133 -19.82 32.17 -12.59
CA LEU A 133 -19.91 32.28 -14.05
C LEU A 133 -21.34 32.56 -14.56
N LYS A 134 -22.31 32.78 -13.66
CA LYS A 134 -23.73 33.02 -13.96
C LYS A 134 -24.19 34.36 -13.41
#